data_AF-A0A645FYR7-F1
#
_entry.id   AF-A0A645FYR7-F1
#
_cell.length_a   1.000
_cell.length_b   1.000
_cell.length_c   1.000
_cell.angle_alpha   90.00
_cell.angle_beta   90.00
_cell.angle_gamma   90.00
#
_symmetry.space_group_name_H-M   'P 1'
#
loop_
_entity.id
_entity.type
_entity.pdbx_description
1 polymer ?
#
loop_
_entity_poly.entity_id
_entity_poly.type
_entity_poly.pdbx_seq_one_letter_code
_entity_poly.pdbx_strand_id
1 'polypeptide(L)'
;MIIYAGSLVNPALLKEVKCSCKIYDSAVMTLEEIIDLMEKNAKEANLVVRLHTGDPSIYGAIREQADLLSARGVPYSVVPGVSSFCAAAAAMGAEYTRPGGSQTVILTRIEGRTPVPEKENLSSLAQTGASLCIFLSAGMAEKVQAALLKGGCRTDTPAAIVYKASWEDERIVRTTVGSLKEEAEKSGIGKTALILVGDFLKEDFLRSKLYDGSFSHGFREKNT
;
A
#
# COMPACT_ATOMS: atom_id res chain seq x y z
N MET A 1 23.35 0.91 -12.71
CA MET A 1 23.42 0.94 -11.23
C MET A 1 22.00 0.88 -10.68
N ILE A 2 21.80 0.18 -9.56
CA ILE A 2 20.53 0.15 -8.84
C ILE A 2 20.76 0.69 -7.44
N ILE A 3 19.89 1.59 -7.01
CA ILE A 3 19.74 2.00 -5.61
C ILE A 3 18.35 1.53 -5.18
N TYR A 4 18.23 0.72 -4.14
CA TYR A 4 16.95 0.17 -3.70
C TYR A 4 16.65 0.53 -2.24
N ALA A 5 15.37 0.66 -1.91
CA ALA A 5 14.94 0.87 -0.53
C ALA A 5 14.94 -0.47 0.25
N GLY A 6 16.07 -0.80 0.90
CA GLY A 6 16.26 -2.12 1.55
C GLY A 6 15.33 -2.42 2.72
N SER A 7 14.63 -1.43 3.26
CA SER A 7 13.63 -1.64 4.31
C SER A 7 12.33 -2.30 3.81
N LEU A 8 12.04 -2.24 2.50
CA LEU A 8 10.72 -2.61 1.95
C LEU A 8 10.77 -3.42 0.64
N VAL A 9 11.79 -3.20 -0.20
CA VAL A 9 11.91 -3.92 -1.48
C VAL A 9 12.28 -5.38 -1.23
N ASN A 10 11.60 -6.30 -1.92
CA ASN A 10 11.93 -7.73 -1.86
C ASN A 10 13.32 -7.99 -2.47
N PRO A 11 14.31 -8.47 -1.70
CA PRO A 11 15.65 -8.74 -2.21
C PRO A 11 15.67 -9.81 -3.33
N ALA A 12 14.64 -10.64 -3.43
CA ALA A 12 14.53 -11.62 -4.53
C ALA A 12 14.56 -10.96 -5.91
N LEU A 13 14.04 -9.74 -6.06
CA LEU A 13 14.06 -8.99 -7.31
C LEU A 13 15.48 -8.63 -7.76
N LEU A 14 16.44 -8.56 -6.83
CA LEU A 14 17.83 -8.23 -7.14
C LEU A 14 18.60 -9.42 -7.75
N LYS A 15 18.03 -10.64 -7.70
CA LYS A 15 18.66 -11.84 -8.27
C LYS A 15 18.65 -11.85 -9.81
N GLU A 16 17.73 -11.11 -10.42
CA GLU A 16 17.61 -11.02 -11.89
C GLU A 16 18.52 -9.93 -12.50
N VAL A 17 19.26 -9.22 -11.65
CA VAL A 17 20.11 -8.11 -12.07
C VAL A 17 21.42 -8.64 -12.67
N LYS A 18 21.88 -8.03 -13.76
CA LYS A 18 23.17 -8.35 -14.40
C LYS A 18 24.32 -8.24 -13.38
N CYS A 19 25.24 -9.20 -13.38
CA CYS A 19 26.37 -9.24 -12.44
C CYS A 19 27.26 -7.99 -12.46
N SER A 20 27.31 -7.26 -13.58
CA SER A 20 28.08 -6.00 -13.71
C SER A 20 27.39 -4.79 -13.08
N CYS A 21 26.14 -4.92 -12.61
CA CYS A 21 25.41 -3.82 -12.01
C CYS A 21 25.80 -3.61 -10.55
N LYS A 22 26.26 -2.41 -10.23
CA LYS A 22 26.44 -1.97 -8.83
C LYS A 22 25.07 -1.80 -8.17
N ILE A 23 24.91 -2.37 -6.97
CA ILE A 23 23.69 -2.34 -6.17
C ILE A 23 24.00 -1.63 -4.85
N TYR A 24 23.17 -0.64 -4.49
CA TYR A 24 23.30 0.15 -3.27
C TYR A 24 22.01 0.08 -2.45
N ASP A 25 22.11 -0.22 -1.17
CA ASP A 25 21.00 -0.15 -0.23
C ASP A 25 20.87 1.27 0.33
N SER A 26 19.76 1.93 0.05
CA SER A 26 19.51 3.28 0.53
C SER A 26 19.06 3.35 1.99
N ALA A 27 18.82 2.23 2.67
CA ALA A 27 18.38 2.22 4.06
C ALA A 27 19.43 2.85 5.01
N VAL A 28 20.69 2.93 4.57
CA VAL A 28 21.82 3.49 5.31
C VAL A 28 22.33 4.81 4.72
N MET A 29 21.61 5.41 3.78
CA MET A 29 22.02 6.62 3.07
C MET A 29 21.10 7.80 3.36
N THR A 30 21.63 9.03 3.35
CA THR A 30 20.83 10.25 3.34
C THR A 30 20.30 10.56 1.94
N LEU A 31 19.33 11.48 1.86
CA LEU A 31 18.81 11.96 0.58
C LEU A 31 19.94 12.56 -0.28
N GLU A 32 20.79 13.39 0.31
CA GLU A 32 21.91 14.04 -0.38
C GLU A 32 22.90 13.01 -0.93
N GLU A 33 23.28 11.99 -0.15
CA GLU A 33 24.16 10.91 -0.59
C GLU A 33 23.56 10.12 -1.75
N ILE A 34 22.25 9.87 -1.70
CA ILE A 34 21.52 9.20 -2.79
C ILE A 34 21.58 10.04 -4.06
N ILE A 35 21.30 11.34 -3.98
CA ILE A 35 21.26 12.22 -5.15
C ILE A 35 22.66 12.44 -5.73
N ASP A 36 23.67 12.62 -4.88
CA ASP A 36 25.07 12.73 -5.30
C ASP A 36 25.51 11.47 -6.07
N LEU A 37 25.13 10.29 -5.56
CA LEU A 37 25.44 9.02 -6.22
C LEU A 37 24.71 8.88 -7.56
N MET A 38 23.43 9.28 -7.63
CA MET A 38 22.66 9.26 -8.88
C MET A 38 23.25 10.20 -9.92
N GLU A 39 23.53 11.44 -9.55
CA GLU A 39 24.09 12.46 -10.44
C GLU A 39 25.44 12.04 -11.01
N LYS A 40 26.35 11.56 -10.13
CA LYS A 40 27.67 11.08 -10.56
C LYS A 40 27.55 9.99 -11.62
N ASN A 41 26.71 8.99 -11.40
CA ASN A 41 26.56 7.88 -12.34
C ASN A 41 25.82 8.30 -13.62
N ALA A 42 24.84 9.20 -13.52
CA ALA A 42 24.10 9.69 -14.69
C ALA A 42 25.02 10.48 -15.66
N LYS A 43 25.96 11.27 -15.12
CA LYS A 43 26.95 12.01 -15.93
C LYS A 43 27.94 11.11 -16.67
N GLU A 44 28.17 9.90 -16.17
CA GLU A 44 28.99 8.87 -16.82
C GLU A 44 28.20 8.08 -17.90
N ALA A 45 27.02 8.56 -18.31
CA ALA A 45 26.09 7.90 -19.24
C ALA A 45 25.63 6.49 -18.79
N ASN A 46 25.70 6.20 -17.48
CA ASN A 46 25.18 4.96 -16.93
C ASN A 46 23.67 5.04 -16.71
N LEU A 47 22.97 3.93 -16.97
CA LEU A 47 21.58 3.79 -16.55
C LEU A 47 21.51 3.65 -15.01
N VAL A 48 20.79 4.57 -14.37
CA VAL A 48 20.57 4.61 -12.92
C VAL A 48 19.11 4.27 -12.63
N VAL A 49 18.89 3.28 -11.78
CA VAL A 49 17.55 2.85 -11.35
C VAL A 49 17.41 3.08 -9.86
N ARG A 50 16.38 3.84 -9.46
CA ARG A 50 15.91 3.90 -8.07
C ARG A 50 14.74 2.95 -7.91
N LEU A 51 14.94 1.86 -7.21
CA LEU A 51 13.93 0.82 -7.02
C LEU A 51 13.10 1.10 -5.76
N HIS A 52 11.83 1.46 -5.98
CA HIS A 52 10.83 1.67 -4.93
C HIS A 52 9.89 0.46 -4.81
N THR A 53 9.25 0.33 -3.65
CA THR A 53 8.23 -0.71 -3.41
C THR A 53 6.87 -0.23 -3.91
N GLY A 54 6.09 -1.14 -4.50
CA GLY A 54 4.72 -0.87 -4.91
C GLY A 54 4.67 0.17 -6.03
N ASP A 55 3.82 1.18 -5.87
CA ASP A 55 3.79 2.33 -6.77
C ASP A 55 4.46 3.55 -6.09
N PRO A 56 5.40 4.24 -6.77
CA PRO A 56 6.12 5.37 -6.18
C PRO A 56 5.25 6.57 -5.76
N SER A 57 4.02 6.69 -6.29
CA SER A 57 3.09 7.77 -5.93
C SER A 57 2.52 7.66 -4.53
N ILE A 58 2.57 6.48 -3.91
CA ILE A 58 1.96 6.22 -2.59
C ILE A 58 3.06 6.04 -1.54
N TYR A 59 3.26 7.07 -0.72
CA TYR A 59 4.26 7.12 0.37
C TYR A 59 5.71 6.84 -0.08
N GLY A 60 6.03 7.02 -1.37
CA GLY A 60 7.33 6.69 -1.94
C GLY A 60 8.44 7.73 -1.72
N ALA A 61 8.12 8.92 -1.17
CA ALA A 61 9.06 10.04 -0.97
C ALA A 61 9.87 10.40 -2.23
N ILE A 62 9.24 10.30 -3.41
CA ILE A 62 9.91 10.59 -4.69
C ILE A 62 9.99 12.08 -5.00
N ARG A 63 9.16 12.91 -4.36
CA ARG A 63 9.07 14.34 -4.71
C ARG A 63 10.35 15.10 -4.38
N GLU A 64 10.91 14.89 -3.19
CA GLU A 64 12.16 15.54 -2.77
C GLU A 64 13.35 15.13 -3.66
N GLN A 65 13.39 13.87 -4.08
CA GLN A 65 14.38 13.37 -5.05
C GLN A 65 14.20 14.03 -6.41
N ALA A 66 12.96 14.10 -6.91
CA ALA A 66 12.62 14.74 -8.18
C ALA A 66 13.01 16.23 -8.22
N ASP A 67 12.73 16.98 -7.17
CA ASP A 67 13.07 18.40 -7.08
C ASP A 67 14.61 18.59 -7.09
N LEU A 68 15.36 17.78 -6.36
CA LEU A 68 16.83 17.84 -6.33
C LEU A 68 17.49 17.39 -7.65
N LEU A 69 17.00 16.31 -8.27
CA LEU A 69 17.49 15.87 -9.59
C LEU A 69 17.22 16.94 -10.66
N SER A 70 16.04 17.56 -10.63
CA SER A 70 15.68 18.65 -11.54
C SER A 70 16.59 19.86 -11.36
N ALA A 71 16.86 20.26 -10.11
CA ALA A 71 17.78 21.36 -9.80
C ALA A 71 19.22 21.10 -10.29
N ARG A 72 19.63 19.82 -10.39
CA ARG A 72 20.94 19.38 -10.88
C ARG A 72 20.95 19.07 -12.38
N GLY A 73 19.83 19.27 -13.09
CA GLY A 73 19.72 18.97 -14.52
C GLY A 73 19.83 17.48 -14.86
N VAL A 74 19.53 16.59 -13.90
CA VAL A 74 19.56 15.14 -14.11
C VAL A 74 18.17 14.70 -14.60
N PRO A 75 18.04 14.22 -15.85
CA PRO A 75 16.76 13.75 -16.36
C PRO A 75 16.35 12.45 -15.67
N TYR A 76 15.06 12.32 -15.39
CA TYR A 76 14.49 11.10 -14.82
C TYR A 76 13.09 10.84 -15.39
N SER A 77 12.63 9.60 -15.21
CA SER A 77 11.25 9.22 -15.47
C SER A 77 10.75 8.33 -14.33
N VAL A 78 9.44 8.37 -14.06
CA VAL A 78 8.80 7.53 -13.06
C VAL A 78 8.06 6.42 -13.79
N VAL A 79 8.38 5.17 -13.45
CA VAL A 79 7.69 3.99 -13.97
C VAL A 79 6.61 3.60 -12.95
N PRO A 80 5.32 3.52 -13.33
CA PRO A 80 4.26 3.13 -12.41
C PRO A 80 4.42 1.66 -12.00
N GLY A 81 3.95 1.34 -10.81
CA GLY A 81 4.01 0.01 -10.23
C GLY A 81 2.65 -0.50 -9.75
N VAL A 82 2.63 -1.74 -9.27
CA VAL A 82 1.45 -2.30 -8.60
C VAL A 82 1.60 -2.06 -7.11
N SER A 83 0.80 -1.14 -6.56
CA SER A 83 0.82 -0.85 -5.13
C SER A 83 0.34 -2.03 -4.29
N SER A 84 0.80 -2.11 -3.04
CA SER A 84 0.50 -3.23 -2.14
C SER A 84 -1.00 -3.35 -1.81
N PHE A 85 -1.79 -2.26 -1.88
CA PHE A 85 -3.24 -2.38 -1.69
C PHE A 85 -3.91 -3.17 -2.82
N CYS A 86 -3.43 -3.05 -4.06
CA CYS A 86 -3.90 -3.90 -5.17
C CYS A 86 -3.48 -5.35 -4.96
N ALA A 87 -2.23 -5.59 -4.57
CA ALA A 87 -1.72 -6.93 -4.28
C ALA A 87 -2.52 -7.59 -3.14
N ALA A 88 -2.83 -6.84 -2.08
CA ALA A 88 -3.63 -7.34 -0.97
C ALA A 88 -5.08 -7.65 -1.35
N ALA A 89 -5.70 -6.83 -2.21
CA ALA A 89 -7.03 -7.14 -2.73
C ALA A 89 -7.04 -8.46 -3.53
N ALA A 90 -6.05 -8.64 -4.40
CA ALA A 90 -5.89 -9.86 -5.18
C ALA A 90 -5.67 -11.09 -4.29
N ALA A 91 -4.76 -11.00 -3.31
CA ALA A 91 -4.49 -12.06 -2.33
C ALA A 91 -5.74 -12.44 -1.52
N MET A 92 -6.58 -11.45 -1.20
CA MET A 92 -7.81 -11.63 -0.44
C MET A 92 -9.00 -12.11 -1.29
N GLY A 93 -8.87 -12.12 -2.61
CA GLY A 93 -9.99 -12.33 -3.54
C GLY A 93 -11.09 -11.27 -3.37
N ALA A 94 -10.72 -10.05 -2.98
CA ALA A 94 -11.65 -9.00 -2.57
C ALA A 94 -11.66 -7.82 -3.54
N GLU A 95 -12.82 -7.19 -3.67
CA GLU A 95 -12.99 -5.92 -4.38
C GLU A 95 -13.29 -4.83 -3.33
N TYR A 96 -12.48 -3.77 -3.28
CA TYR A 96 -12.68 -2.70 -2.29
C TYR A 96 -13.99 -1.93 -2.49
N THR A 97 -14.48 -1.85 -3.73
CA THR A 97 -15.65 -1.08 -4.12
C THR A 97 -16.76 -1.99 -4.63
N ARG A 98 -17.78 -2.24 -3.82
CA ARG A 98 -18.84 -3.22 -4.16
C ARG A 98 -20.22 -2.57 -4.17
N PRO A 99 -21.13 -3.02 -5.06
CA PRO A 99 -22.53 -2.61 -5.03
C PRO A 99 -23.18 -2.86 -3.68
N GLY A 100 -23.89 -1.86 -3.14
CA GLY A 100 -24.49 -1.91 -1.81
C GLY A 100 -23.50 -1.89 -0.64
N GLY A 101 -22.18 -1.85 -0.93
CA GLY A 101 -21.12 -1.60 0.03
C GLY A 101 -20.44 -0.25 -0.24
N SER A 102 -19.18 -0.13 0.17
CA SER A 102 -18.40 1.08 -0.09
C SER A 102 -18.18 1.30 -1.59
N GLN A 103 -18.25 2.55 -2.03
CA GLN A 103 -17.77 3.03 -3.35
C GLN A 103 -16.52 3.91 -3.23
N THR A 104 -15.96 3.96 -2.02
CA THR A 104 -14.80 4.78 -1.69
C THR A 104 -13.73 3.89 -1.09
N VAL A 105 -12.48 4.12 -1.52
CA VAL A 105 -11.30 3.49 -0.92
C VAL A 105 -10.43 4.60 -0.34
N ILE A 106 -10.12 4.50 0.94
CA ILE A 106 -9.24 5.43 1.62
C ILE A 106 -7.89 4.73 1.84
N LEU A 107 -6.85 5.25 1.20
CA LEU A 107 -5.48 4.88 1.47
C LEU A 107 -4.94 5.83 2.55
N THR A 108 -4.58 5.30 3.70
CA THR A 108 -4.14 6.13 4.83
C THR A 108 -3.06 5.42 5.66
N ARG A 109 -2.60 6.08 6.72
CA ARG A 109 -1.73 5.52 7.76
C ARG A 109 -2.15 6.09 9.11
N ILE A 110 -1.84 5.38 10.18
CA ILE A 110 -1.92 6.01 11.50
C ILE A 110 -0.69 6.90 11.72
N GLU A 111 -0.87 7.95 12.50
CA GLU A 111 0.24 8.78 12.92
C GLU A 111 1.19 7.98 13.84
N GLY A 112 2.48 8.03 13.52
CA GLY A 112 3.56 7.49 14.34
C GLY A 112 4.35 8.63 14.96
N ARG A 113 5.67 8.65 14.72
CA ARG A 113 6.52 9.81 15.05
C ARG A 113 6.22 11.03 14.18
N THR A 114 5.79 10.78 12.94
CA THR A 114 5.36 11.83 12.00
C THR A 114 3.85 11.99 12.10
N PRO A 115 3.35 13.20 12.44
CA PRO A 115 1.92 13.46 12.52
C PRO A 115 1.25 13.28 11.14
N VAL A 116 -0.07 13.17 11.16
CA VAL A 116 -0.92 13.33 9.97
C VAL A 116 -1.66 14.66 10.08
N PRO A 117 -2.11 15.27 8.95
CA PRO A 117 -2.99 16.42 9.01
C PRO A 117 -4.23 16.13 9.88
N GLU A 118 -4.69 17.11 10.64
CA GLU A 118 -5.78 16.92 11.62
C GLU A 118 -7.03 16.29 10.99
N LYS A 119 -7.41 16.73 9.78
CA LYS A 119 -8.58 16.20 9.04
C LYS A 119 -8.39 14.79 8.50
N GLU A 120 -7.15 14.28 8.49
CA GLU A 120 -6.77 12.95 7.99
C GLU A 120 -6.46 11.98 9.13
N ASN A 121 -6.79 12.34 10.38
CA ASN A 121 -6.68 11.39 11.48
C ASN A 121 -7.58 10.16 11.23
N LEU A 122 -7.09 8.99 11.62
CA LEU A 122 -7.74 7.73 11.27
C LEU A 122 -9.17 7.62 11.82
N SER A 123 -9.44 8.19 13.00
CA SER A 123 -10.78 8.17 13.57
C SER A 123 -11.78 8.98 12.73
N SER A 124 -11.39 10.13 12.19
CA SER A 124 -12.25 10.90 11.28
C SER A 124 -12.47 10.18 9.95
N LEU A 125 -11.44 9.53 9.41
CA LEU A 125 -11.58 8.75 8.17
C LEU A 125 -12.48 7.52 8.37
N ALA A 126 -12.40 6.86 9.51
CA ALA A 126 -13.21 5.69 9.83
C ALA A 126 -14.71 5.99 9.93
N GLN A 127 -15.09 7.22 10.32
CA GLN A 127 -16.50 7.64 10.37
C GLN A 127 -17.20 7.60 9.00
N THR A 128 -16.44 7.63 7.90
CA THR A 128 -17.01 7.56 6.55
C THR A 128 -17.64 6.20 6.23
N GLY A 129 -17.25 5.14 6.94
CA GLY A 129 -17.63 3.77 6.61
C GLY A 129 -17.03 3.24 5.30
N ALA A 130 -16.09 3.98 4.70
CA ALA A 130 -15.42 3.57 3.47
C ALA A 130 -14.48 2.37 3.70
N SER A 131 -14.09 1.71 2.61
CA SER A 131 -13.05 0.68 2.63
C SER A 131 -11.71 1.32 2.98
N LEU A 132 -11.10 0.91 4.07
CA LEU A 132 -9.82 1.45 4.54
C LEU A 132 -8.68 0.50 4.18
N CYS A 133 -7.62 1.06 3.60
CA CYS A 133 -6.33 0.40 3.47
C CYS A 133 -5.29 1.21 4.25
N ILE A 134 -4.79 0.64 5.34
CA ILE A 134 -3.95 1.34 6.31
C ILE A 134 -2.51 0.84 6.15
N PHE A 135 -1.67 1.71 5.59
CA PHE A 135 -0.25 1.50 5.35
C PHE A 135 0.57 1.85 6.59
N LEU A 136 1.82 1.36 6.65
CA LEU A 136 2.84 1.77 7.64
C LEU A 136 2.39 1.65 9.11
N SER A 137 1.39 0.82 9.40
CA SER A 137 0.70 0.83 10.71
C SER A 137 0.62 -0.53 11.39
N ALA A 138 1.17 -1.59 10.79
CA ALA A 138 1.11 -2.96 11.32
C ALA A 138 1.67 -3.07 12.75
N GLY A 139 2.84 -2.47 13.01
CA GLY A 139 3.44 -2.42 14.35
C GLY A 139 2.73 -1.50 15.35
N MET A 140 1.62 -0.87 14.95
CA MET A 140 0.80 0.03 15.76
C MET A 140 -0.65 -0.44 15.82
N ALA A 141 -0.89 -1.75 15.71
CA ALA A 141 -2.23 -2.35 15.66
C ALA A 141 -3.14 -1.93 16.82
N GLU A 142 -2.61 -1.79 18.04
CA GLU A 142 -3.36 -1.26 19.19
C GLU A 142 -3.88 0.17 18.94
N LYS A 143 -3.01 1.05 18.44
CA LYS A 143 -3.37 2.44 18.13
C LYS A 143 -4.39 2.48 16.98
N VAL A 144 -4.23 1.62 15.98
CA VAL A 144 -5.16 1.47 14.85
C VAL A 144 -6.53 1.04 15.35
N GLN A 145 -6.61 -0.03 16.14
CA GLN A 145 -7.84 -0.51 16.74
C GLN A 145 -8.55 0.58 17.55
N ALA A 146 -7.82 1.26 18.44
CA ALA A 146 -8.38 2.34 19.25
C ALA A 146 -8.94 3.48 18.39
N ALA A 147 -8.21 3.88 17.34
CA ALA A 147 -8.65 4.95 16.44
C ALA A 147 -9.87 4.54 15.60
N LEU A 148 -9.95 3.30 15.13
CA LEU A 148 -11.10 2.77 14.39
C LEU A 148 -12.35 2.72 15.27
N LEU A 149 -12.24 2.20 16.49
CA LEU A 149 -13.34 2.15 17.45
C LEU A 149 -13.82 3.57 17.82
N LYS A 150 -12.88 4.50 18.06
CA LYS A 150 -13.20 5.92 18.28
C LYS A 150 -13.90 6.56 17.07
N GLY A 151 -13.54 6.12 15.86
CA GLY A 151 -14.16 6.53 14.61
C GLY A 151 -15.53 5.91 14.34
N GLY A 152 -16.07 5.10 15.26
CA GLY A 152 -17.39 4.51 15.14
C GLY A 152 -17.42 3.16 14.40
N CYS A 153 -16.27 2.56 14.08
CA CYS A 153 -16.26 1.18 13.61
C CYS A 153 -16.81 0.27 14.73
N ARG A 154 -17.71 -0.64 14.35
CA ARG A 154 -18.20 -1.69 15.25
C ARG A 154 -17.08 -2.67 15.56
N THR A 155 -17.12 -3.30 16.74
CA THR A 155 -16.15 -4.34 17.11
C THR A 155 -16.15 -5.54 16.16
N ASP A 156 -17.31 -5.84 15.56
CA ASP A 156 -17.50 -6.90 14.56
C ASP A 156 -17.17 -6.46 13.12
N THR A 157 -16.74 -5.22 12.90
CA THR A 157 -16.37 -4.73 11.56
C THR A 157 -15.22 -5.60 11.05
N PRO A 158 -15.34 -6.22 9.86
CA PRO A 158 -14.30 -7.07 9.32
C PRO A 158 -12.98 -6.32 9.13
N ALA A 159 -11.89 -6.98 9.48
CA ALA A 159 -10.55 -6.50 9.26
C ALA A 159 -9.63 -7.64 8.79
N ALA A 160 -8.53 -7.29 8.16
CA ALA A 160 -7.50 -8.26 7.81
C ALA A 160 -6.11 -7.63 7.89
N ILE A 161 -5.13 -8.43 8.31
CA ILE A 161 -3.71 -8.08 8.24
C ILE A 161 -3.12 -8.90 7.09
N VAL A 162 -2.70 -8.23 6.02
CA VAL A 162 -2.07 -8.86 4.86
C VAL A 162 -0.58 -8.58 4.94
N TYR A 163 0.18 -9.59 5.34
CA TYR A 163 1.63 -9.53 5.48
C TYR A 163 2.30 -9.99 4.21
N LYS A 164 3.19 -9.14 3.68
CA LYS A 164 3.99 -9.40 2.47
C LYS A 164 3.15 -9.94 1.31
N ALA A 165 2.08 -9.23 0.97
CA ALA A 165 1.26 -9.56 -0.19
C ALA A 165 2.15 -9.82 -1.42
N SER A 166 1.87 -10.91 -2.15
CA SER A 166 2.59 -11.47 -3.30
C SER A 166 3.99 -12.04 -3.07
N TRP A 167 4.48 -12.12 -1.82
CA TRP A 167 5.74 -12.81 -1.51
C TRP A 167 5.50 -14.31 -1.28
N GLU A 168 6.56 -15.11 -1.35
CA GLU A 168 6.48 -16.56 -1.06
C GLU A 168 6.01 -16.84 0.38
N ASP A 169 6.36 -15.97 1.34
CA ASP A 169 5.97 -16.07 2.75
C ASP A 169 4.77 -15.18 3.12
N GLU A 170 3.88 -14.91 2.16
CA GLU A 170 2.62 -14.19 2.38
C GLU A 170 1.80 -14.83 3.50
N ARG A 171 1.24 -14.00 4.38
CA ARG A 171 0.28 -14.44 5.41
C ARG A 171 -0.89 -13.49 5.49
N ILE A 172 -2.08 -14.07 5.60
CA ILE A 172 -3.34 -13.34 5.77
C ILE A 172 -3.94 -13.70 7.12
N VAL A 173 -4.16 -12.70 7.97
CA VAL A 173 -4.87 -12.84 9.25
C VAL A 173 -6.21 -12.16 9.12
N ARG A 174 -7.28 -12.94 8.95
CA ARG A 174 -8.66 -12.44 8.96
C ARG A 174 -9.12 -12.27 10.40
N THR A 175 -9.69 -11.11 10.71
CA THR A 175 -10.09 -10.74 12.07
C THR A 175 -11.22 -9.70 12.01
N THR A 176 -11.47 -9.04 13.12
CA THR A 176 -12.38 -7.89 13.23
C THR A 176 -11.65 -6.72 13.86
N VAL A 177 -12.24 -5.52 13.81
CA VAL A 177 -11.69 -4.34 14.48
C VAL A 177 -11.51 -4.59 15.99
N GLY A 178 -12.42 -5.32 16.63
CA GLY A 178 -12.35 -5.62 18.07
C GLY A 178 -11.20 -6.54 18.48
N SER A 179 -10.77 -7.42 17.59
CA SER A 179 -9.70 -8.41 17.83
C SER A 179 -8.38 -8.07 17.11
N LEU A 180 -8.30 -6.91 16.47
CA LEU A 180 -7.17 -6.55 15.59
C LEU A 180 -5.82 -6.55 16.32
N LYS A 181 -5.74 -5.95 17.52
CA LYS A 181 -4.54 -5.93 18.36
C LYS A 181 -4.09 -7.35 18.71
N GLU A 182 -5.00 -8.14 19.24
CA GLU A 182 -4.73 -9.50 19.73
C GLU A 182 -4.22 -10.39 18.57
N GLU A 183 -4.87 -10.34 17.41
CA GLU A 183 -4.47 -11.12 16.24
C GLU A 183 -3.15 -10.62 15.61
N ALA A 184 -2.87 -9.33 15.68
CA ALA A 184 -1.55 -8.79 15.29
C ALA A 184 -0.44 -9.33 16.21
N GLU A 185 -0.66 -9.35 17.53
CA GLU A 185 0.29 -9.88 18.51
C GLU A 185 0.52 -11.38 18.32
N LYS A 186 -0.55 -12.18 18.22
CA LYS A 186 -0.48 -13.64 18.00
C LYS A 186 0.26 -14.01 16.72
N SER A 187 0.06 -13.26 15.65
CA SER A 187 0.69 -13.54 14.35
C SER A 187 2.15 -13.11 14.26
N GLY A 188 2.62 -12.28 15.20
CA GLY A 188 3.97 -11.71 15.20
C GLY A 188 4.23 -10.73 14.05
N ILE A 189 3.18 -10.19 13.42
CA ILE A 189 3.28 -9.30 12.26
C ILE A 189 3.41 -7.85 12.72
N GLY A 190 4.64 -7.33 12.76
CA GLY A 190 4.92 -5.94 13.15
C GLY A 190 5.32 -4.98 12.02
N LYS A 191 5.60 -5.49 10.82
CA LYS A 191 6.09 -4.70 9.67
C LYS A 191 5.70 -5.33 8.34
N THR A 192 5.83 -4.57 7.26
CA THR A 192 5.60 -5.05 5.87
C THR A 192 4.22 -5.70 5.72
N ALA A 193 3.21 -5.07 6.33
CA ALA A 193 1.83 -5.52 6.26
C ALA A 193 0.87 -4.35 6.09
N LEU A 194 -0.25 -4.63 5.43
CA LEU A 194 -1.40 -3.74 5.33
C LEU A 194 -2.48 -4.18 6.31
N ILE A 195 -3.11 -3.21 6.95
CA ILE A 195 -4.36 -3.46 7.69
C ILE A 195 -5.50 -3.00 6.80
N LEU A 196 -6.38 -3.93 6.45
CA LEU A 196 -7.59 -3.71 5.66
C LEU A 196 -8.79 -3.70 6.60
N VAL A 197 -9.70 -2.74 6.44
CA VAL A 197 -10.90 -2.65 7.29
C VAL A 197 -12.11 -2.26 6.44
N GLY A 198 -13.20 -3.01 6.59
CA GLY A 198 -14.48 -2.69 5.97
C GLY A 198 -15.29 -3.91 5.57
N ASP A 199 -16.58 -3.69 5.34
CA ASP A 199 -17.53 -4.75 4.99
C ASP A 199 -17.24 -5.42 3.63
N PHE A 200 -16.36 -4.84 2.81
CA PHE A 200 -15.90 -5.47 1.56
C PHE A 200 -15.19 -6.82 1.77
N LEU A 201 -14.76 -7.10 3.01
CA LEU A 201 -14.15 -8.37 3.41
C LEU A 201 -15.17 -9.47 3.76
N LYS A 202 -16.48 -9.17 3.79
CA LYS A 202 -17.55 -10.16 4.03
C LYS A 202 -17.78 -11.04 2.81
N GLU A 203 -18.14 -12.30 3.08
CA GLU A 203 -18.51 -13.27 2.04
C GLU A 203 -19.89 -13.00 1.45
N ASP A 204 -20.84 -12.45 2.22
CA ASP A 204 -22.19 -12.13 1.71
C ASP A 204 -22.17 -10.91 0.79
N PHE A 205 -22.82 -11.01 -0.38
CA PHE A 205 -22.85 -9.89 -1.32
C PHE A 205 -24.06 -9.77 -2.24
N LEU A 206 -24.34 -8.52 -2.59
CA LEU A 206 -25.24 -8.14 -3.67
C LEU A 206 -24.49 -8.19 -5.00
N ARG A 207 -25.05 -8.91 -5.99
CA ARG A 207 -24.47 -9.06 -7.31
C ARG A 207 -24.49 -7.72 -8.06
N SER A 208 -23.38 -7.39 -8.72
CA SER A 208 -23.32 -6.22 -9.60
C SER A 208 -24.25 -6.35 -10.80
N LYS A 209 -24.89 -5.24 -11.17
CA LYS A 209 -25.70 -5.13 -12.40
C LYS A 209 -24.87 -5.16 -13.68
N LEU A 210 -23.54 -5.01 -13.59
CA LEU A 210 -22.65 -5.04 -14.75
C LEU A 210 -22.82 -6.32 -15.58
N TYR A 211 -23.02 -7.46 -14.91
CA TYR A 211 -23.24 -8.75 -15.55
C TYR A 211 -24.68 -9.27 -15.38
N ASP A 212 -25.60 -8.41 -14.97
CA ASP A 212 -27.00 -8.76 -14.84
C ASP A 212 -27.64 -8.77 -16.23
N GLY A 213 -28.20 -9.92 -16.61
CA GLY A 213 -28.86 -10.10 -17.90
C GLY A 213 -30.11 -9.23 -18.03
N SER A 214 -30.73 -8.80 -16.94
CA SER A 214 -31.88 -7.88 -16.97
C SER A 214 -31.50 -6.41 -17.18
N PHE A 215 -30.20 -6.10 -17.18
CA PHE A 215 -29.68 -4.74 -17.31
C PHE A 215 -28.98 -4.54 -18.66
N SER A 216 -29.46 -3.55 -19.41
CA SER A 216 -28.85 -3.12 -20.66
C SER A 216 -27.75 -2.08 -20.42
N HIS A 217 -26.64 -2.18 -21.15
CA HIS A 217 -25.61 -1.15 -21.21
C HIS A 217 -25.07 -1.02 -22.63
N GLY A 218 -24.10 -0.13 -22.87
CA GLY A 218 -23.63 0.22 -24.22
C GLY A 218 -23.08 -0.91 -25.09
N PHE A 219 -22.93 -2.13 -24.56
CA PHE A 219 -22.47 -3.31 -25.30
C PHE A 219 -23.40 -4.52 -25.16
N ARG A 220 -24.52 -4.42 -24.42
CA ARG A 220 -25.43 -5.54 -24.18
C ARG A 220 -26.86 -5.04 -23.97
N GLU A 221 -27.79 -5.54 -24.78
CA GLU A 221 -29.23 -5.44 -24.55
C GLU A 221 -29.65 -6.38 -23.41
N LYS A 222 -30.70 -6.02 -22.67
CA LYS A 222 -31.22 -6.89 -21.62
C LYS A 222 -31.83 -8.17 -22.23
N ASN A 223 -31.66 -9.30 -21.56
CA ASN A 223 -32.37 -10.53 -21.87
C ASN A 223 -33.87 -10.30 -21.67
N THR A 224 -34.67 -10.77 -22.62
CA THR A 224 -36.13 -10.77 -22.54
C THR A 224 -36.63 -11.86 -21.62
#